data_AF-A0A925NXZ6-F1
#
_entry.id   AF-A0A925NXZ6-F1
#
_cell.length_a   1.000
_cell.length_b   1.000
_cell.length_c   1.000
_cell.angle_alpha   90.00
_cell.angle_beta   90.00
_cell.angle_gamma   90.00
#
_symmetry.space_group_name_H-M   'P 1'
#
loop_
_entity.id
_entity.type
_entity.pdbx_description
1 polymer ?
#
loop_
_entity_poly.entity_id
_entity_poly.type
_entity_poly.pdbx_seq_one_letter_code
_entity_poly.pdbx_strand_id
1 'polypeptide(L)'
;FHGPVSKVGMLEADAYIWATYTSIYASTLGLGTCFNGFIVKAMGKKNKENKEFGIPNNHAVYASLLIGYPKVKYKNEASRISPGVVLI
;
A
#
# COMPACT_ATOMS: atom_id res chain seq x y z
N PHE A 1 0.56 7.63 11.08
CA PHE A 1 -0.09 6.43 11.67
C PHE A 1 0.23 6.39 13.17
N HIS A 2 -0.78 6.19 14.02
CA HIS A 2 -0.79 6.25 15.51
C HIS A 2 -0.26 7.52 16.22
N GLY A 3 0.52 8.37 15.56
CA GLY A 3 0.87 9.70 16.08
C GLY A 3 -0.23 10.75 15.85
N PRO A 4 -0.29 11.79 16.69
CA PRO A 4 -1.20 12.92 16.48
C PRO A 4 -0.93 13.60 15.13
N VAL A 5 -1.99 14.16 14.52
CA VAL A 5 -1.87 14.91 13.28
C VAL A 5 -0.91 16.09 13.50
N SER A 6 0.22 16.10 12.80
CA SER A 6 1.20 17.17 12.85
C SER A 6 1.27 17.92 11.52
N LYS A 7 1.59 19.21 11.56
CA LYS A 7 1.75 20.04 10.35
C LYS A 7 2.89 19.58 9.44
N VAL A 8 3.83 18.79 9.97
CA VAL A 8 5.04 18.31 9.28
C VAL A 8 4.98 16.82 8.98
N GLY A 9 3.87 16.15 9.27
CA GLY A 9 3.73 14.71 9.09
C GLY A 9 3.63 14.31 7.62
N MET A 10 4.32 13.25 7.23
CA MET A 10 4.28 12.68 5.88
C MET A 10 3.24 11.56 5.78
N LEU A 11 1.96 11.90 5.91
CA LEU A 11 0.85 10.93 6.01
C LEU A 11 0.81 9.88 4.89
N GLU A 12 1.15 10.30 3.67
CA GLU A 12 1.23 9.41 2.51
C GLU A 12 2.40 8.42 2.63
N ALA A 13 3.59 8.92 2.99
CA ALA A 13 4.77 8.07 3.19
C ALA A 13 4.54 7.07 4.34
N ASP A 14 3.96 7.51 5.45
CA ASP A 14 3.56 6.65 6.57
C ASP A 14 2.66 5.50 6.09
N ALA A 15 1.65 5.79 5.27
CA ALA A 15 0.72 4.80 4.75
C ALA A 15 1.42 3.80 3.81
N TYR A 16 2.33 4.26 2.95
CA TYR A 16 3.11 3.39 2.09
C TYR A 16 4.09 2.51 2.88
N ILE A 17 4.75 3.06 3.91
CA ILE A 17 5.60 2.29 4.81
C ILE A 17 4.77 1.19 5.47
N TRP A 18 3.63 1.54 6.08
CA TRP A 18 2.74 0.57 6.72
C TRP A 18 2.28 -0.54 5.76
N ALA A 19 1.83 -0.18 4.56
CA ALA A 19 1.37 -1.14 3.57
C ALA A 19 2.52 -2.04 3.06
N THR A 20 3.73 -1.50 2.93
CA THR A 20 4.93 -2.24 2.53
C THR A 20 5.31 -3.27 3.59
N TYR A 21 5.38 -2.87 4.86
CA TYR A 21 5.67 -3.78 5.97
C TYR A 21 4.58 -4.85 6.12
N THR A 22 3.31 -4.47 5.95
CA THR A 22 2.18 -5.42 5.96
C THR A 22 2.30 -6.43 4.83
N SER A 23 2.69 -6.00 3.62
CA SER A 23 2.94 -6.88 2.48
C SER A 23 4.05 -7.89 2.74
N ILE A 24 5.15 -7.45 3.34
CA ILE A 24 6.27 -8.32 3.72
C ILE A 24 5.81 -9.32 4.79
N TYR A 25 5.13 -8.86 5.83
CA TYR A 25 4.63 -9.73 6.90
C TYR A 25 3.61 -10.75 6.40
N ALA A 26 2.66 -10.34 5.55
CA ALA A 26 1.68 -11.24 4.95
C ALA A 26 2.35 -12.42 4.21
N SER A 27 3.48 -12.18 3.55
CA SER A 27 4.23 -13.23 2.85
C SER A 27 4.76 -14.32 3.80
N THR A 28 5.12 -13.97 5.04
CA THR A 28 5.60 -14.95 6.04
C THR A 28 4.48 -15.86 6.54
N LEU A 29 3.22 -15.42 6.39
CA LEU A 29 2.01 -16.18 6.69
C LEU A 29 1.49 -16.99 5.50
N GLY A 30 2.21 -17.01 4.37
CA GLY A 30 1.79 -17.68 3.15
C GLY A 30 0.69 -16.94 2.37
N LEU A 31 0.45 -15.66 2.67
CA LEU A 31 -0.51 -14.81 1.95
C LEU A 31 0.19 -14.07 0.81
N GLY A 32 -0.56 -13.85 -0.28
CA GLY A 32 -0.16 -12.97 -1.38
C GLY A 32 -0.78 -11.58 -1.21
N THR A 33 -0.09 -10.56 -1.71
CA THR A 33 -0.54 -9.17 -1.64
C THR A 33 -0.40 -8.44 -2.98
N CYS A 34 -1.20 -7.40 -3.18
CA CYS A 34 -1.14 -6.55 -4.36
C CYS A 34 -1.51 -5.11 -4.01
N PHE A 35 -0.61 -4.16 -4.29
CA PHE A 35 -0.91 -2.74 -4.19
C PHE A 35 -1.87 -2.32 -5.31
N ASN A 36 -2.96 -1.66 -4.97
CA ASN A 36 -3.97 -1.24 -5.93
C ASN A 36 -4.13 0.28 -5.97
N GLY A 37 -3.38 0.94 -6.85
CA GLY A 37 -3.46 2.38 -7.08
C GLY A 37 -4.79 2.85 -7.66
N PHE A 38 -5.57 1.98 -8.33
CA PHE A 38 -6.88 2.35 -8.85
C PHE A 38 -7.89 2.60 -7.74
N ILE A 39 -7.84 1.83 -6.65
CA ILE A 39 -8.68 2.08 -5.47
C ILE A 39 -8.31 3.43 -4.84
N VAL A 40 -7.01 3.72 -4.68
CA VAL A 40 -6.55 5.03 -4.16
C VAL A 40 -7.07 6.18 -5.03
N LYS A 41 -6.97 6.05 -6.35
CA LYS A 41 -7.45 7.05 -7.32
C LYS A 41 -8.97 7.22 -7.26
N ALA A 42 -9.72 6.12 -7.17
CA ALA A 42 -11.17 6.15 -7.05
C ALA A 42 -11.60 6.83 -5.74
N MET A 43 -10.97 6.47 -4.62
CA MET A 43 -11.24 6.99 -3.27
C MET A 43 -10.61 8.36 -2.99
N GLY A 44 -10.32 9.13 -4.04
CA GLY A 44 -9.68 10.43 -3.97
C GLY A 44 -10.32 11.39 -2.96
N LYS A 45 -9.60 12.47 -2.62
CA LYS A 45 -10.03 13.39 -1.55
C LYS A 45 -11.44 13.94 -1.82
N LYS A 46 -12.34 13.83 -0.83
CA LYS A 46 -13.76 14.21 -0.90
C LYS A 46 -14.61 13.44 -1.91
N ASN A 47 -14.17 12.26 -2.35
CA ASN A 47 -15.04 11.38 -3.11
C ASN A 47 -16.31 11.05 -2.28
N LYS A 48 -17.49 11.05 -2.93
CA LYS A 48 -18.78 10.72 -2.30
C LYS A 48 -18.84 9.29 -1.73
N GLU A 49 -18.22 8.34 -2.41
CA GLU A 49 -18.09 6.94 -2.02
C GLU A 49 -17.32 6.79 -0.71
N ASN A 50 -16.41 7.71 -0.35
CA ASN A 50 -15.68 7.67 0.92
C ASN A 50 -16.62 7.59 2.14
N LYS A 51 -17.82 8.20 2.07
CA LYS A 51 -18.82 8.11 3.12
C LYS A 51 -19.43 6.71 3.23
N GLU A 52 -19.66 6.07 2.10
CA GLU A 52 -20.20 4.70 2.02
C GLU A 52 -19.21 3.70 2.61
N PHE A 53 -17.91 3.93 2.41
CA PHE A 53 -16.83 3.14 3.00
C PHE A 53 -16.44 3.58 4.43
N GLY A 54 -17.18 4.50 5.05
CA GLY A 54 -16.94 4.94 6.43
C GLY A 54 -15.64 5.73 6.66
N ILE A 55 -15.05 6.30 5.62
CA ILE A 55 -13.83 7.11 5.72
C ILE A 55 -14.19 8.48 6.34
N PRO A 56 -13.56 8.89 7.46
CA PRO A 56 -13.89 10.17 8.11
C PRO A 56 -13.55 11.37 7.22
N ASN A 57 -14.29 12.48 7.39
CA ASN A 57 -14.14 13.70 6.58
C ASN A 57 -12.73 14.31 6.56
N ASN A 58 -11.95 14.09 7.62
CA ASN A 58 -10.57 14.59 7.74
C ASN A 58 -9.50 13.50 7.45
N HIS A 59 -9.90 12.41 6.81
CA HIS A 59 -9.00 11.32 6.40
C HIS A 59 -8.95 11.23 4.88
N ALA A 60 -7.89 10.59 4.38
CA ALA A 60 -7.74 10.27 2.98
C ALA A 60 -7.18 8.85 2.85
N VAL A 61 -7.52 8.19 1.75
CA VAL A 61 -6.97 6.89 1.38
C VAL A 61 -5.67 7.15 0.62
N TYR A 62 -4.53 6.78 1.21
CA TYR A 62 -3.19 6.99 0.61
C TYR A 62 -2.62 5.72 -0.03
N ALA A 63 -3.00 4.54 0.47
CA ALA A 63 -2.57 3.26 -0.05
C ALA A 63 -3.75 2.28 -0.01
N SER A 64 -3.73 1.30 -0.91
CA SER A 64 -4.66 0.17 -0.92
C SER A 64 -3.87 -1.10 -1.19
N LEU A 65 -4.16 -2.13 -0.38
CA LEU A 65 -3.48 -3.42 -0.42
C LEU A 65 -4.53 -4.53 -0.44
N LEU A 66 -4.56 -5.31 -1.51
CA LEU A 66 -5.32 -6.56 -1.57
C LEU A 66 -4.50 -7.64 -0.88
N ILE A 67 -5.13 -8.50 -0.07
CA ILE A 67 -4.47 -9.57 0.68
C ILE A 67 -5.34 -10.83 0.60
N GLY A 68 -4.73 -12.00 0.41
CA GLY A 68 -5.43 -13.27 0.46
C GLY A 68 -4.55 -14.47 0.13
N TYR A 69 -5.17 -15.66 0.09
CA TYR A 69 -4.48 -16.88 -0.31
C TYR A 69 -4.27 -16.93 -1.82
N PRO A 70 -3.03 -17.03 -2.30
CA PRO A 70 -2.76 -17.05 -3.73
C PRO A 70 -3.27 -18.36 -4.36
N LYS A 71 -4.17 -18.24 -5.33
CA LYS A 71 -4.68 -19.39 -6.10
C LYS A 71 -3.61 -20.03 -7.00
N VAL A 72 -2.65 -19.22 -7.45
CA VAL A 72 -1.59 -19.62 -8.40
C VAL A 72 -0.23 -19.31 -7.79
N LYS A 73 0.71 -20.26 -7.87
CA LYS A 73 2.11 -20.05 -7.53
C LYS A 73 2.91 -19.83 -8.81
N TYR A 74 3.50 -18.66 -8.95
CA TYR A 74 4.38 -18.35 -10.08
C TYR A 74 5.78 -18.93 -9.84
N LYS A 75 6.39 -19.49 -10.89
CA LYS A 75 7.76 -20.04 -10.80
C LYS A 75 8.83 -18.94 -10.85
N ASN A 76 8.53 -17.83 -11.51
CA ASN A 76 9.44 -16.73 -11.74
C ASN A 76 8.87 -15.44 -11.16
N GLU A 77 9.73 -14.57 -10.68
CA GLU A 77 9.39 -13.21 -10.31
C GLU A 77 9.32 -12.27 -11.53
N ALA A 78 8.70 -11.11 -11.36
CA ALA A 78 8.71 -10.08 -12.39
C ALA A 78 10.10 -9.45 -12.48
N SER A 79 10.64 -9.31 -13.69
CA SER A 79 11.95 -8.70 -13.93
C SER A 79 12.04 -7.29 -13.32
N ARG A 80 13.26 -6.94 -12.89
CA ARG A 80 13.63 -5.59 -12.41
C ARG A 80 14.89 -5.14 -13.14
N ILE A 81 15.11 -3.83 -13.19
CA ILE A 81 16.35 -3.26 -13.73
C ILE A 81 17.49 -3.73 -12.85
N SER A 82 18.54 -4.31 -13.45
CA SER A 82 19.75 -4.72 -12.74
C SER A 82 20.40 -3.51 -12.08
N PRO A 83 20.99 -3.65 -10.87
CA PRO A 83 21.66 -2.54 -10.21
C PRO A 83 22.83 -2.05 -11.07
N GLY A 84 22.97 -0.74 -11.22
CA GLY A 84 24.17 -0.14 -11.76
C GLY A 84 25.29 -0.32 -10.74
N VAL A 85 26.20 -1.27 -11.00
CA VAL A 85 27.35 -1.52 -10.14
C VAL A 85 28.61 -0.92 -10.76
N VAL A 86 29.35 -0.14 -9.98
CA VAL A 86 30.74 0.22 -10.27
C VAL A 86 31.59 -0.61 -9.33
N LEU A 87 32.35 -1.56 -9.87
CA LEU A 87 33.33 -2.30 -9.08
C LEU A 87 34.47 -1.34 -8.74
N ILE A 88 34.69 -1.14 -7.44
CA ILE A 88 35.77 -0.31 -6.88
C ILE A 88 36.95 -1.22 -6.54
#